data_AF-W2TH12-F1
#
_entry.id   AF-W2TH12-F1
#
_cell.length_a   1.000
_cell.length_b   1.000
_cell.length_c   1.000
_cell.angle_alpha   90.00
_cell.angle_beta   90.00
_cell.angle_gamma   90.00
#
_symmetry.space_group_name_H-M   'P 1'
#
loop_
_entity.id
_entity.type
_entity.pdbx_description
1 polymer ?
#
loop_
_entity_poly.entity_id
_entity_poly.type
_entity_poly.pdbx_seq_one_letter_code
_entity_poly.pdbx_strand_id
1 'polypeptide(L)'
;VVPNVLDQVEAADDDELREALLQSLETFTYRCPREMAVYQDRILKIVTSDLTYDPNYSYSDDEDDSSMELGEGDTDEDDAEDYSDDDDMSWKVRRASAKTIEAMIVSRRDQLPSSVQTLGPLLISRLREREENVRVDIYNAYIAILSQARLVVPNALAAVHVRSFFYCFNLFRRKMTKRLFLPSEPSFFSFKFFWKGGIF
;
A
#
# COMPACT_ATOMS: atom_id res chain seq x y z
N VAL A 1 -4.72 27.29 -9.42
CA VAL A 1 -5.51 26.03 -9.41
C VAL A 1 -4.98 25.08 -8.34
N VAL A 2 -3.75 24.57 -8.46
CA VAL A 2 -3.18 23.61 -7.48
C VAL A 2 -3.22 24.08 -6.02
N PRO A 3 -2.85 25.34 -5.66
CA PRO A 3 -2.97 25.81 -4.27
C PRO A 3 -4.40 25.68 -3.72
N ASN A 4 -5.40 26.13 -4.50
CA ASN A 4 -6.81 26.02 -4.10
C ASN A 4 -7.24 24.57 -3.93
N VAL A 5 -6.77 23.65 -4.76
CA VAL A 5 -7.06 22.21 -4.62
C VAL A 5 -6.48 21.69 -3.31
N LEU A 6 -5.23 22.05 -2.97
CA LEU A 6 -4.61 21.62 -1.72
C LEU A 6 -5.33 22.17 -0.49
N ASP A 7 -5.72 23.44 -0.53
CA ASP A 7 -6.48 24.09 0.55
C ASP A 7 -7.86 23.41 0.72
N GLN A 8 -8.51 23.04 -0.38
CA GLN A 8 -9.78 22.31 -0.33
C GLN A 8 -9.63 20.88 0.16
N VAL A 9 -8.55 20.16 -0.21
CA VAL A 9 -8.31 18.82 0.33
C VAL A 9 -8.16 18.86 1.84
N GLU A 10 -7.38 19.81 2.36
CA GLU A 10 -7.17 19.91 3.81
C GLU A 10 -8.43 20.30 4.59
N ALA A 11 -9.37 21.01 3.95
CA ALA A 11 -10.62 21.46 4.57
C ALA A 11 -11.84 20.58 4.25
N ALA A 12 -11.69 19.54 3.41
CA ALA A 12 -12.79 18.67 3.04
C ALA A 12 -13.08 17.68 4.17
N ASP A 13 -14.25 17.83 4.77
CA ASP A 13 -14.82 16.90 5.76
C ASP A 13 -15.61 15.75 5.10
N ASP A 14 -15.97 15.92 3.82
CA ASP A 14 -16.68 14.93 3.01
C ASP A 14 -15.70 14.02 2.24
N ASP A 15 -15.85 12.71 2.39
CA ASP A 15 -14.95 11.71 1.79
C ASP A 15 -15.05 11.66 0.26
N GLU A 16 -16.23 11.90 -0.32
CA GLU A 16 -16.40 11.91 -1.78
C GLU A 16 -15.69 13.10 -2.42
N LEU A 17 -15.84 14.29 -1.85
CA LEU A 17 -15.12 15.48 -2.28
C LEU A 17 -13.62 15.29 -2.09
N ARG A 18 -13.20 14.74 -0.94
CA ARG A 18 -11.78 14.47 -0.65
C ARG A 18 -11.19 13.50 -1.67
N GLU A 19 -11.90 12.42 -2.02
CA GLU A 19 -11.51 11.48 -3.07
C GLU A 19 -11.32 12.19 -4.42
N ALA A 20 -12.31 12.99 -4.85
CA ALA A 20 -12.27 13.67 -6.15
C ALA A 20 -11.09 14.66 -6.25
N LEU A 21 -10.79 15.35 -5.15
CA LEU A 21 -9.65 16.26 -5.08
C LEU A 21 -8.31 15.49 -5.09
N LEU A 22 -8.22 14.35 -4.40
CA LEU A 22 -7.04 13.48 -4.45
C LEU A 22 -6.81 12.91 -5.86
N GLN A 23 -7.86 12.47 -6.57
CA GLN A 23 -7.75 12.04 -7.98
C GLN A 23 -7.25 13.16 -8.90
N SER A 24 -7.64 14.41 -8.59
CA SER A 24 -7.12 15.58 -9.29
C SER A 24 -5.63 15.80 -8.99
N LEU A 25 -5.22 15.67 -7.73
CA LEU A 25 -3.81 15.76 -7.32
C LEU A 25 -2.96 14.63 -7.93
N GLU A 26 -3.46 13.40 -7.99
CA GLU A 26 -2.84 12.28 -8.70
C GLU A 26 -2.55 12.69 -10.16
N THR A 27 -3.57 13.19 -10.85
CA THR A 27 -3.47 13.60 -12.26
C THR A 27 -2.45 14.72 -12.45
N PHE A 28 -2.48 15.77 -11.61
CA PHE A 28 -1.52 16.87 -11.70
C PHE A 28 -0.09 16.40 -11.42
N THR A 29 0.09 15.56 -10.40
CA THR A 29 1.39 14.99 -10.03
C THR A 29 1.97 14.18 -11.18
N TYR A 30 1.15 13.35 -11.83
CA TYR A 30 1.58 12.53 -12.94
C TYR A 30 1.86 13.34 -14.22
N ARG A 31 1.00 14.30 -14.57
CA ARG A 31 1.07 15.04 -15.84
C ARG A 31 2.01 16.24 -15.81
N CYS A 32 2.20 16.87 -14.65
CA CYS A 32 2.94 18.13 -14.50
C CYS A 32 4.00 18.07 -13.38
N PRO A 33 4.96 17.12 -13.41
CA PRO A 33 5.85 16.86 -12.27
C PRO A 33 6.82 18.00 -11.92
N ARG A 34 7.10 18.91 -12.84
CA ARG A 34 7.97 20.07 -12.61
C ARG A 34 7.23 21.15 -11.85
N GLU A 35 6.02 21.47 -12.28
CA GLU A 35 5.15 22.47 -11.67
C GLU A 35 4.70 22.01 -10.28
N MET A 36 4.45 20.70 -10.12
CA MET A 36 4.08 20.10 -8.84
C MET A 36 5.23 20.06 -7.84
N ALA A 37 6.47 20.37 -8.24
CA ALA A 37 7.64 20.21 -7.40
C ALA A 37 7.60 20.98 -6.09
N VAL A 38 7.08 22.19 -6.13
CA VAL A 38 6.98 23.09 -4.97
C VAL A 38 5.95 22.63 -3.95
N TYR A 39 5.05 21.70 -4.32
CA TYR A 39 3.95 21.23 -3.47
C TYR A 39 4.18 19.83 -2.91
N GLN A 40 5.30 19.17 -3.25
CA GLN A 40 5.48 17.74 -3.00
C GLN A 40 5.50 17.36 -1.52
N ASP A 41 6.12 18.17 -0.67
CA ASP A 41 6.12 17.93 0.78
C ASP A 41 4.70 18.09 1.37
N ARG A 42 3.89 19.00 0.82
CA ARG A 42 2.50 19.20 1.25
C ARG A 42 1.62 18.04 0.80
N ILE A 43 1.75 17.61 -0.46
CA ILE A 43 1.03 16.45 -0.99
C ILE A 43 1.42 15.19 -0.21
N LEU A 44 2.72 14.99 0.05
CA LEU A 44 3.21 13.84 0.83
C LEU A 44 2.54 13.77 2.21
N LYS A 45 2.43 14.88 2.92
CA LYS A 45 1.77 14.93 4.24
C LYS A 45 0.29 14.55 4.15
N ILE A 46 -0.41 15.10 3.16
CA ILE A 46 -1.84 14.80 2.93
C ILE A 46 -2.02 13.31 2.66
N VAL A 47 -1.36 12.77 1.63
CA VAL A 47 -1.59 11.38 1.18
C VAL A 47 -1.12 10.34 2.19
N THR A 48 -0.10 10.65 3.00
CA THR A 48 0.35 9.72 4.05
C THR A 48 -0.61 9.71 5.23
N SER A 49 -1.14 10.87 5.63
CA SER A 49 -2.21 10.97 6.63
C SER A 49 -3.44 10.18 6.18
N ASP A 50 -3.92 10.48 4.98
CA ASP A 50 -5.14 9.90 4.41
C ASP A 50 -5.02 8.39 4.19
N LEU A 51 -3.85 7.89 3.77
CA LEU A 51 -3.60 6.45 3.64
C LEU A 51 -3.68 5.70 4.98
N THR A 52 -3.32 6.36 6.09
CA THR A 52 -3.30 5.74 7.42
C THR A 52 -4.61 5.85 8.18
N TYR A 53 -5.52 6.72 7.73
CA TYR A 53 -6.81 6.94 8.37
C TYR A 53 -7.79 5.81 8.04
N ASP A 54 -8.09 4.97 9.03
CA ASP A 54 -9.12 3.93 8.97
C ASP A 54 -10.01 4.03 10.21
N PRO A 55 -11.14 4.77 10.14
CA PRO A 55 -12.03 5.00 11.27
C PRO A 55 -12.68 3.70 11.79
N ASN A 56 -12.75 2.67 10.94
CA ASN A 56 -13.36 1.39 11.25
C ASN A 56 -12.30 0.30 11.60
N TYR A 57 -11.06 0.70 11.91
CA TYR A 57 -10.01 -0.22 12.36
C TYR A 57 -10.02 -0.38 13.89
N SER A 58 -10.65 -1.43 14.40
CA SER A 58 -10.52 -1.83 15.80
C SER A 58 -9.23 -2.64 16.00
N TYR A 59 -8.33 -2.19 16.88
CA TYR A 59 -7.07 -2.86 17.26
C TYR A 59 -7.24 -4.23 17.95
N SER A 60 -8.47 -4.75 18.06
CA SER A 60 -8.81 -5.94 18.85
C SER A 60 -8.41 -7.29 18.24
N ASP A 61 -7.69 -7.33 17.12
CA ASP A 61 -7.29 -8.58 16.44
C ASP A 61 -5.80 -8.94 16.63
N ASP A 62 -5.06 -8.20 17.46
CA ASP A 62 -3.61 -8.42 17.69
C ASP A 62 -3.24 -8.63 19.19
N GLU A 63 -4.19 -9.06 20.05
CA GLU A 63 -3.87 -9.66 21.37
C GLU A 63 -4.67 -10.95 21.61
N ASP A 64 -3.97 -12.09 21.55
CA ASP A 64 -4.43 -13.40 22.01
C ASP A 64 -4.41 -13.44 23.56
N ASP A 65 -5.50 -13.98 24.13
CA ASP A 65 -5.70 -14.43 25.52
C ASP A 65 -5.94 -13.39 26.63
N SER A 66 -7.20 -13.16 27.02
CA SER A 66 -7.69 -13.14 28.42
C SER A 66 -9.20 -12.85 28.55
N SER A 67 -9.95 -13.85 29.01
CA SER A 67 -11.24 -13.73 29.72
C SER A 67 -12.52 -13.38 28.94
N MET A 68 -13.19 -14.41 28.41
CA MET A 68 -14.65 -14.41 28.33
C MET A 68 -15.23 -14.56 29.75
N GLU A 69 -15.53 -13.45 30.42
CA GLU A 69 -16.41 -13.46 31.59
C GLU A 69 -17.82 -13.08 31.13
N LEU A 70 -18.70 -14.08 31.06
CA LEU A 70 -20.14 -13.93 30.87
C LEU A 70 -20.72 -13.25 32.13
N GLY A 71 -20.90 -11.93 32.07
CA GLY A 71 -21.71 -11.18 33.03
C GLY A 71 -23.11 -10.94 32.46
N GLU A 72 -24.10 -11.70 32.94
CA GLU A 72 -25.52 -11.34 32.79
C GLU A 72 -25.77 -10.00 33.47
N GLY A 73 -26.29 -9.03 32.71
CA GLY A 73 -26.66 -7.70 33.19
C GLY A 73 -27.70 -7.10 32.27
N ASP A 74 -28.96 -7.47 32.52
CA ASP A 74 -30.17 -6.84 31.99
C ASP A 74 -30.15 -5.33 32.24
N THR A 75 -30.11 -4.53 31.16
CA THR A 75 -30.49 -3.11 31.19
C THR A 75 -31.12 -2.74 29.85
N ASP A 76 -32.37 -2.29 29.98
CA ASP A 76 -33.29 -1.80 28.97
C ASP A 76 -32.77 -0.62 28.13
N GLU A 77 -33.26 -0.61 26.89
CA GLU A 77 -33.74 0.51 26.08
C GLU A 77 -32.78 1.65 25.65
N ASP A 78 -32.75 1.80 24.32
CA ASP A 78 -32.69 3.06 23.56
C ASP A 78 -31.39 3.87 23.59
N ASP A 79 -30.37 3.35 22.90
CA ASP A 79 -29.41 4.19 22.16
C ASP A 79 -28.98 3.51 20.84
N ALA A 80 -29.98 3.08 20.06
CA ALA A 80 -29.81 2.68 18.66
C ALA A 80 -29.89 3.92 17.71
N GLU A 81 -29.42 5.06 18.18
CA GLU A 81 -29.16 6.29 17.41
C GLU A 81 -27.63 6.36 17.28
N ASP A 82 -26.96 5.87 16.24
CA ASP A 82 -27.05 6.32 14.85
C ASP A 82 -26.15 5.35 14.06
N TYR A 83 -26.70 4.25 13.53
CA TYR A 83 -25.97 3.39 12.60
C TYR A 83 -25.82 4.12 11.26
N SER A 84 -24.90 5.08 11.21
CA SER A 84 -24.39 5.73 9.99
C SER A 84 -23.50 4.74 9.21
N ASP A 85 -24.01 3.54 8.90
CA ASP A 85 -23.35 2.51 8.09
C ASP A 85 -23.32 2.87 6.60
N ASP A 86 -24.10 3.87 6.17
CA ASP A 86 -24.33 4.11 4.74
C ASP A 86 -23.27 4.98 4.03
N ASP A 87 -22.30 5.61 4.72
CA ASP A 87 -21.35 6.54 4.08
C ASP A 87 -19.88 6.46 4.56
N ASP A 88 -19.37 5.35 5.14
CA ASP A 88 -17.91 5.21 5.35
C ASP A 88 -17.17 4.94 4.03
N MET A 89 -16.84 6.03 3.34
CA MET A 89 -16.11 6.04 2.07
C MET A 89 -14.62 6.34 2.26
N SER A 90 -14.13 6.28 3.51
CA SER A 90 -12.72 6.52 3.86
C SER A 90 -11.79 5.57 3.11
N TRP A 91 -12.25 4.37 2.76
CA TRP A 91 -11.47 3.43 1.95
C TRP A 91 -11.20 3.99 0.55
N LYS A 92 -12.12 4.75 -0.07
CA LYS A 92 -11.87 5.38 -1.37
C LYS A 92 -10.82 6.49 -1.26
N VAL A 93 -10.84 7.26 -0.17
CA VAL A 93 -9.80 8.23 0.16
C VAL A 93 -8.43 7.55 0.32
N ARG A 94 -8.37 6.42 1.03
CA ARG A 94 -7.15 5.59 1.12
C ARG A 94 -6.67 5.12 -0.25
N ARG A 95 -7.58 4.67 -1.13
CA ARG A 95 -7.23 4.28 -2.52
C ARG A 95 -6.67 5.43 -3.33
N ALA A 96 -7.34 6.58 -3.34
CA ALA A 96 -6.89 7.75 -4.08
C ALA A 96 -5.52 8.25 -3.58
N SER A 97 -5.28 8.15 -2.27
CA SER A 97 -3.98 8.45 -1.65
C SER A 97 -2.88 7.49 -2.11
N ALA A 98 -3.15 6.17 -2.12
CA ALA A 98 -2.20 5.17 -2.62
C ALA A 98 -1.82 5.41 -4.09
N LYS A 99 -2.80 5.74 -4.94
CA LYS A 99 -2.56 6.08 -6.35
C LYS A 99 -1.78 7.39 -6.52
N THR A 100 -2.07 8.39 -5.70
CA THR A 100 -1.30 9.64 -5.71
C THR A 100 0.15 9.38 -5.31
N ILE A 101 0.40 8.53 -4.31
CA ILE A 101 1.74 8.08 -3.92
C ILE A 101 2.45 7.37 -5.10
N GLU A 102 1.77 6.45 -5.79
CA GLU A 102 2.31 5.81 -6.98
C GLU A 102 2.71 6.85 -8.05
N ALA A 103 1.82 7.82 -8.34
CA ALA A 103 2.10 8.90 -9.28
C ALA A 103 3.31 9.74 -8.88
N MET A 104 3.48 10.05 -7.59
CA MET A 104 4.66 10.74 -7.06
C MET A 104 5.94 9.95 -7.35
N ILE A 105 5.94 8.64 -7.06
CA ILE A 105 7.11 7.76 -7.27
C ILE A 105 7.46 7.64 -8.75
N VAL A 106 6.46 7.44 -9.62
CA VAL A 106 6.69 7.19 -11.05
C VAL A 106 7.14 8.47 -11.77
N SER A 107 6.63 9.63 -11.36
CA SER A 107 6.89 10.90 -12.04
C SER A 107 8.26 11.52 -11.71
N ARG A 108 8.86 11.16 -10.56
CA ARG A 108 10.04 11.86 -9.98
C ARG A 108 11.15 10.91 -9.52
N ARG A 109 11.87 10.35 -10.49
CA ARG A 109 13.00 9.42 -10.23
C ARG A 109 14.17 10.06 -9.48
N ASP A 110 14.37 11.36 -9.65
CA ASP A 110 15.40 12.15 -8.98
C ASP A 110 15.22 12.18 -7.46
N GLN A 111 13.99 12.00 -6.96
CA GLN A 111 13.67 11.96 -5.53
C GLN A 111 13.49 10.54 -4.99
N LEU A 112 13.74 9.51 -5.79
CA LEU A 112 13.55 8.13 -5.41
C LEU A 112 14.20 7.74 -4.07
N PRO A 113 15.44 8.15 -3.73
CA PRO A 113 16.02 7.82 -2.41
C PRO A 113 15.17 8.33 -1.24
N SER A 114 14.61 9.53 -1.36
CA SER A 114 13.72 10.10 -0.35
C SER A 114 12.39 9.35 -0.28
N SER A 115 11.79 9.02 -1.44
CA SER A 115 10.58 8.22 -1.50
C SER A 115 10.77 6.83 -0.89
N VAL A 116 11.90 6.15 -1.15
CA VAL A 116 12.21 4.84 -0.55
C VAL A 116 12.29 4.94 0.97
N GLN A 117 12.95 5.97 1.50
CA GLN A 117 13.14 6.15 2.95
C GLN A 117 11.83 6.50 3.67
N THR A 118 10.97 7.29 3.05
CA THR A 118 9.74 7.80 3.67
C THR A 118 8.54 6.89 3.41
N LEU A 119 8.28 6.56 2.15
CA LEU A 119 7.10 5.79 1.72
C LEU A 119 7.33 4.27 1.79
N GLY A 120 8.58 3.80 1.67
CA GLY A 120 8.89 2.37 1.71
C GLY A 120 8.41 1.67 3.00
N PRO A 121 8.86 2.11 4.19
CA PRO A 121 8.40 1.54 5.46
C PRO A 121 6.89 1.67 5.67
N LEU A 122 6.32 2.83 5.30
CA LEU A 122 4.88 3.09 5.41
C LEU A 122 4.04 2.11 4.58
N LEU A 123 4.38 1.93 3.31
CA LEU A 123 3.66 1.02 2.41
C LEU A 123 3.78 -0.43 2.89
N ILE A 124 4.94 -0.83 3.42
CA ILE A 124 5.12 -2.18 4.00
C ILE A 124 4.24 -2.37 5.23
N SER A 125 4.19 -1.39 6.14
CA SER A 125 3.35 -1.50 7.35
C SER A 125 1.85 -1.56 6.99
N ARG A 126 1.45 -0.95 5.88
CA ARG A 126 0.07 -0.96 5.40
C ARG A 126 -0.31 -2.16 4.51
N LEU A 127 0.58 -3.14 4.30
CA LEU A 127 0.20 -4.37 3.58
C LEU A 127 -0.85 -5.23 4.31
N ARG A 128 -1.12 -4.95 5.59
CA ARG A 128 -2.20 -5.55 6.39
C ARG A 128 -3.57 -4.89 6.21
N GLU A 129 -3.69 -3.92 5.30
CA GLU A 129 -4.96 -3.24 4.99
C GLU A 129 -6.10 -4.23 4.78
N ARG A 130 -7.27 -4.05 5.42
CA ARG A 130 -8.41 -4.98 5.33
C ARG A 130 -9.10 -4.95 3.97
N GLU A 131 -9.20 -3.75 3.38
CA GLU A 131 -9.86 -3.51 2.10
C GLU A 131 -9.00 -3.97 0.93
N GLU A 132 -9.43 -5.04 0.23
CA GLU A 132 -8.66 -5.63 -0.87
C GLU A 132 -8.33 -4.61 -1.97
N ASN A 133 -9.29 -3.74 -2.31
CA ASN A 133 -9.08 -2.71 -3.33
C ASN A 133 -7.99 -1.70 -2.93
N VAL A 134 -7.97 -1.29 -1.66
CA VAL A 134 -6.92 -0.41 -1.12
C VAL A 134 -5.58 -1.14 -1.09
N ARG A 135 -5.59 -2.40 -0.66
CA ARG A 135 -4.39 -3.25 -0.58
C ARG A 135 -3.72 -3.41 -1.95
N VAL A 136 -4.49 -3.62 -3.02
CA VAL A 136 -3.99 -3.69 -4.39
C VAL A 136 -3.29 -2.38 -4.81
N ASP A 137 -3.90 -1.23 -4.52
CA ASP A 137 -3.31 0.07 -4.85
C ASP A 137 -2.02 0.34 -4.03
N ILE A 138 -1.94 -0.12 -2.77
CA ILE A 138 -0.71 -0.09 -1.96
C ILE A 138 0.38 -0.98 -2.58
N TYR A 139 0.03 -2.18 -3.06
CA TYR A 139 0.98 -3.05 -3.76
C TYR A 139 1.51 -2.37 -5.02
N ASN A 140 0.67 -1.72 -5.82
CA ASN A 140 1.09 -1.01 -7.03
C ASN A 140 2.06 0.13 -6.70
N ALA A 141 1.77 0.94 -5.68
CA ALA A 141 2.68 1.98 -5.21
C ALA A 141 4.05 1.40 -4.78
N TYR A 142 4.07 0.28 -4.05
CA TYR A 142 5.32 -0.37 -3.66
C TYR A 142 6.08 -0.98 -4.85
N ILE A 143 5.35 -1.60 -5.80
CA ILE A 143 5.92 -2.10 -7.05
C ILE A 143 6.53 -0.96 -7.86
N ALA A 144 5.93 0.24 -7.85
CA ALA A 144 6.50 1.42 -8.49
C ALA A 144 7.86 1.77 -7.88
N ILE A 145 8.03 1.74 -6.55
CA ILE A 145 9.34 1.94 -5.89
C ILE A 145 10.37 0.95 -6.45
N LEU A 146 10.04 -0.35 -6.43
CA LEU A 146 10.95 -1.40 -6.90
C LEU A 146 11.30 -1.24 -8.39
N SER A 147 10.31 -0.86 -9.19
CA SER A 147 10.47 -0.64 -10.62
C SER A 147 11.38 0.55 -10.92
N GLN A 148 11.20 1.68 -10.22
CA GLN A 148 12.08 2.84 -10.36
C GLN A 148 13.48 2.55 -9.84
N ALA A 149 13.62 1.82 -8.73
CA ALA A 149 14.93 1.42 -8.18
C ALA A 149 15.70 0.56 -9.18
N ARG A 150 15.03 -0.35 -9.90
CA ARG A 150 15.68 -1.15 -10.96
C ARG A 150 16.28 -0.28 -12.08
N LEU A 151 15.65 0.84 -12.41
CA LEU A 151 16.10 1.74 -13.47
C LEU A 151 17.26 2.65 -13.02
N VAL A 152 17.24 3.09 -11.76
CA VAL A 152 18.28 3.95 -11.18
C VAL A 152 19.53 3.15 -10.78
N VAL A 153 19.37 1.86 -10.50
CA VAL A 153 20.48 0.96 -10.19
C VAL A 153 20.67 -0.11 -11.28
N PRO A 154 21.07 0.29 -12.51
CA PRO A 154 21.26 -0.63 -13.62
C PRO A 154 22.31 -1.73 -13.33
N ASN A 155 23.16 -1.54 -12.30
CA ASN A 155 24.18 -2.51 -11.88
C ASN A 155 23.97 -3.12 -10.48
N ALA A 156 22.86 -2.84 -9.77
CA ALA A 156 22.59 -3.56 -8.51
C ALA A 156 22.24 -5.02 -8.78
N LEU A 157 21.62 -5.35 -9.91
CA LEU A 157 21.41 -6.73 -10.28
C LEU A 157 22.75 -7.44 -10.51
N ALA A 158 23.77 -6.80 -11.11
CA ALA A 158 25.10 -7.40 -11.19
C ALA A 158 25.74 -7.67 -9.79
N ALA A 159 25.43 -6.85 -8.79
CA ALA A 159 25.96 -7.00 -7.42
C ALA A 159 25.09 -7.86 -6.48
N VAL A 160 23.78 -7.99 -6.74
CA VAL A 160 22.78 -8.63 -5.85
C VAL A 160 22.36 -10.02 -6.36
N HIS A 161 22.58 -10.35 -7.63
CA HIS A 161 22.15 -11.63 -8.24
C HIS A 161 22.76 -12.89 -7.60
N VAL A 162 23.75 -12.76 -6.70
CA VAL A 162 24.36 -13.93 -6.05
C VAL A 162 23.80 -14.21 -4.65
N ARG A 163 23.21 -13.25 -3.92
CA ARG A 163 22.93 -13.45 -2.47
C ARG A 163 21.51 -13.17 -1.97
N SER A 164 20.81 -12.13 -2.42
CA SER A 164 19.53 -11.75 -1.78
C SER A 164 18.29 -12.33 -2.48
N PHE A 165 18.34 -12.53 -3.81
CA PHE A 165 17.22 -13.09 -4.57
C PHE A 165 16.92 -14.54 -4.15
N PHE A 166 17.96 -15.32 -3.83
CA PHE A 166 17.80 -16.68 -3.31
C PHE A 166 17.12 -16.70 -1.93
N TYR A 167 17.33 -15.69 -1.08
CA TYR A 167 16.81 -15.71 0.28
C TYR A 167 15.33 -15.29 0.34
N CYS A 168 14.96 -14.17 -0.29
CA CYS A 168 13.57 -13.70 -0.30
C CYS A 168 12.65 -14.57 -1.15
N PHE A 169 13.10 -15.09 -2.31
CA PHE A 169 12.30 -16.00 -3.12
C PHE A 169 12.06 -17.33 -2.41
N ASN A 170 13.04 -17.89 -1.69
CA ASN A 170 12.84 -19.09 -0.88
C ASN A 170 11.94 -18.85 0.33
N LEU A 171 11.94 -17.64 0.91
CA LEU A 171 11.07 -17.29 2.03
C LEU A 171 9.60 -17.12 1.57
N PHE A 172 9.38 -16.45 0.44
CA PHE A 172 8.06 -16.29 -0.16
C PHE A 172 7.51 -17.64 -0.66
N ARG A 173 8.34 -18.45 -1.33
CA ARG A 173 7.98 -19.80 -1.78
C ARG A 173 7.68 -20.74 -0.61
N ARG A 174 8.46 -20.70 0.48
CA ARG A 174 8.21 -21.51 1.70
C ARG A 174 6.91 -21.16 2.41
N LYS A 175 6.46 -19.91 2.37
CA LYS A 175 5.18 -19.50 2.96
C LYS A 175 3.98 -19.93 2.11
N MET A 176 4.11 -19.94 0.78
CA MET A 176 3.03 -20.36 -0.11
C MET A 176 2.86 -21.89 -0.19
N THR A 177 3.94 -22.68 -0.12
CA THR A 177 3.86 -24.16 -0.17
C THR A 177 3.43 -24.82 1.14
N LYS A 178 3.22 -24.07 2.23
CA LYS A 178 2.74 -24.63 3.50
C LYS A 178 1.21 -24.67 3.63
N ARG A 179 0.45 -24.10 2.68
CA ARG A 179 -1.02 -24.00 2.77
C ARG A 179 -1.81 -24.84 1.77
N LEU A 180 -1.17 -25.63 0.92
CA LEU A 180 -1.83 -26.64 0.09
C LEU A 180 -0.92 -27.86 -0.02
N PHE A 181 -1.53 -29.05 0.00
CA PHE A 181 -0.98 -30.41 -0.02
C PHE A 181 -0.88 -31.12 1.35
N LEU A 182 -2.03 -31.63 1.78
CA LEU A 182 -2.15 -32.95 2.40
C LEU A 182 -1.46 -34.02 1.53
N PRO A 183 -0.91 -35.10 2.10
CA PRO A 183 -0.02 -36.02 1.39
C PRO A 183 -0.82 -37.12 0.69
N SER A 184 -0.63 -37.28 -0.62
CA SER A 184 -0.80 -38.58 -1.28
C SER A 184 -0.03 -38.67 -2.60
N GLU A 185 0.97 -39.56 -2.59
CA GLU A 185 1.59 -40.32 -3.69
C GLU A 185 2.51 -39.61 -4.72
N PRO A 186 3.65 -40.25 -5.10
CA PRO A 186 4.65 -39.65 -5.97
C PRO A 186 4.45 -40.08 -7.42
N SER A 187 4.34 -39.14 -8.35
CA SER A 187 4.60 -39.43 -9.76
C SER A 187 5.45 -38.34 -10.41
N PHE A 188 6.52 -38.84 -11.04
CA PHE A 188 7.53 -38.17 -11.84
C PHE A 188 6.96 -37.08 -12.75
N PHE A 189 7.49 -35.86 -12.67
CA PHE A 189 7.69 -35.02 -13.87
C PHE A 189 8.99 -34.22 -13.74
N SER A 190 9.94 -34.58 -14.61
CA SER A 190 11.22 -33.92 -14.81
C SER A 190 11.01 -32.70 -15.72
N PHE A 191 11.39 -31.51 -15.25
CA PHE A 191 11.62 -30.36 -16.14
C PHE A 191 13.04 -29.82 -15.88
N LYS A 192 13.97 -30.24 -16.74
CA LYS A 192 15.30 -29.61 -16.88
C LYS A 192 15.13 -28.32 -17.67
N PHE A 193 15.39 -27.17 -17.04
CA PHE A 193 15.66 -25.93 -17.76
C PHE A 193 17.18 -25.70 -17.78
N PHE A 194 17.76 -25.71 -18.97
CA PHE A 194 19.19 -25.57 -19.23
C PHE A 194 19.46 -24.12 -19.64
N TRP A 195 20.12 -23.34 -18.78
CA TRP A 195 20.55 -21.98 -19.10
C TRP A 195 22.03 -22.02 -19.51
N LYS A 196 22.31 -21.93 -20.81
CA LYS A 196 23.66 -21.69 -21.32
C LYS A 196 23.88 -20.18 -21.33
N GLY A 197 24.68 -19.70 -20.39
CA GLY A 197 25.25 -18.34 -20.42
C GLY A 197 26.30 -18.23 -21.52
N GLY A 198 26.23 -17.16 -22.30
CA GLY A 198 27.22 -16.78 -23.30
C GLY A 198 27.42 -15.28 -23.27
N ILE A 199 28.60 -14.86 -22.83
CA ILE A 199 29.12 -13.49 -22.86
C ILE A 199 29.76 -13.29 -24.25
N PHE A 200 29.36 -12.23 -24.96
CA PHE A 200 30.21 -11.39 -25.81
C PHE A 200 29.59 -10.00 -25.88
#